data_AF-A0A7K8G4J0-F1
#
_entry.id   AF-A0A7K8G4J0-F1
#
_cell.length_a   1.000
_cell.length_b   1.000
_cell.length_c   1.000
_cell.angle_alpha   90.00
_cell.angle_beta   90.00
_cell.angle_gamma   90.00
#
_symmetry.space_group_name_H-M   'P 1'
#
loop_
_entity.id
_entity.type
_entity.pdbx_description
1 polymer ?
#
loop_
_entity_poly.entity_id
_entity_poly.type
_entity_poly.pdbx_seq_one_letter_code
_entity_poly.pdbx_strand_id
1 'polypeptide(L)'
;CKILRCNSEYVAATLHLRGSGAAFCTALRSYSLCTRRTARTCRGDLAFHSAVHGIEDLMIQNNCSKEGPTAPPRPRPPAPNPRGFESLDVCDYERSFLYKHGRPPGFQHCAAFGDPHIRTFHDDFHTCRVEGSWPLLDNDYLFVQATSSPVAKGSNATVTSKLTIIFKNMKECIDQKVYQAELDNLPAAFQDGSVNGGARPGGSSLAILERSPGRHVEIRADYIGTTIAVRQAGRQLSFSIRAAEEVARAFTEEQDLQLCVGGCPRSQRMSRSPRGRGRVPAETARALCREMLPVEDVYFQSCVFDVVTSGDANFTMAAHGALEDARLFLPDAEKLHIF
;
A
#
# COMPACT_ATOMS: atom_id res chain seq x y z
N CYS A 1 30.08 -9.20 6.78
CA CYS A 1 30.06 -8.67 8.15
C CYS A 1 28.69 -8.94 8.80
N LYS A 2 28.61 -9.31 10.09
CA LYS A 2 27.33 -9.52 10.82
C LYS A 2 27.16 -8.54 12.00
N ILE A 3 27.76 -7.36 11.94
CA ILE A 3 27.75 -6.40 13.06
C ILE A 3 26.33 -5.92 13.42
N LEU A 4 25.50 -5.59 12.44
CA LEU A 4 24.12 -5.12 12.67
C LEU A 4 23.29 -6.13 13.49
N ARG A 5 23.55 -7.43 13.31
CA ARG A 5 22.94 -8.49 14.11
C ARG A 5 23.43 -8.49 15.56
N CYS A 6 24.74 -8.31 15.79
CA CYS A 6 25.26 -8.20 17.15
C CYS A 6 24.69 -6.96 17.86
N ASN A 7 24.53 -5.84 17.14
CA ASN A 7 23.97 -4.60 17.69
C ASN A 7 22.50 -4.78 18.06
N SER A 8 21.70 -5.40 17.18
CA SER A 8 20.28 -5.63 17.46
C SER A 8 20.05 -6.63 18.61
N GLU A 9 20.87 -7.68 18.70
CA GLU A 9 20.84 -8.63 19.82
C GLU A 9 21.18 -7.95 21.15
N TYR A 10 22.17 -7.04 21.16
CA TYR A 10 22.53 -6.26 22.35
C TYR A 10 21.41 -5.29 22.78
N VAL A 11 20.86 -4.52 21.84
CA VAL A 11 19.75 -3.59 22.13
C VAL A 11 18.55 -4.35 22.67
N ALA A 12 18.20 -5.49 22.05
CA ALA A 12 17.11 -6.34 22.54
C ALA A 12 17.35 -6.87 23.96
N ALA A 13 18.60 -7.21 24.30
CA ALA A 13 18.95 -7.70 25.63
C ALA A 13 18.94 -6.61 26.72
N THR A 14 19.06 -5.34 26.34
CA THR A 14 19.13 -4.20 27.28
C THR A 14 17.88 -3.33 27.31
N LEU A 15 16.95 -3.48 26.36
CA LEU A 15 15.68 -2.74 26.25
C LEU A 15 14.86 -2.65 27.56
N HIS A 16 14.87 -3.70 28.38
CA HIS A 16 14.13 -3.76 29.64
C HIS A 16 15.00 -3.60 30.89
N LEU A 17 16.31 -3.41 30.72
CA LEU A 17 17.25 -3.22 31.82
C LEU A 17 17.37 -1.72 32.12
N ARG A 18 17.01 -1.30 33.34
CA ARG A 18 17.42 0.02 33.86
C ARG A 18 18.94 -0.03 34.02
N GLY A 19 19.67 0.79 33.26
CA GLY A 19 21.12 0.71 33.12
C GLY A 19 21.88 0.46 34.42
N SER A 20 22.92 -0.38 34.31
CA SER A 20 23.74 -0.99 35.37
C SER A 20 23.13 -2.20 36.11
N GLY A 21 23.97 -3.20 36.39
CA GLY A 21 23.58 -4.45 37.06
C GLY A 21 24.19 -5.71 36.43
N ALA A 22 24.10 -6.84 37.12
CA ALA A 22 24.71 -8.12 36.68
C ALA A 22 24.18 -8.60 35.31
N ALA A 23 22.89 -8.38 35.03
CA ALA A 23 22.27 -8.70 33.75
C ALA A 23 22.81 -7.81 32.61
N PHE A 24 23.09 -6.54 32.89
CA PHE A 24 23.67 -5.59 31.93
C PHE A 24 25.11 -5.99 31.57
N CYS A 25 25.93 -6.34 32.56
CA CYS A 25 27.27 -6.88 32.32
C CYS A 25 27.25 -8.20 31.54
N THR A 26 26.25 -9.05 31.77
CA THR A 26 26.07 -10.30 31.00
C THR A 26 25.74 -10.00 29.53
N ALA A 27 24.91 -8.99 29.26
CA ALA A 27 24.60 -8.53 27.90
C ALA A 27 25.84 -7.95 27.20
N LEU A 28 26.63 -7.11 27.88
CA LEU A 28 27.87 -6.54 27.33
C LEU A 28 28.92 -7.60 27.00
N ARG A 29 29.12 -8.61 27.87
CA ARG A 29 30.01 -9.74 27.57
C ARG A 29 29.55 -10.53 26.34
N SER A 30 28.24 -10.73 26.21
CA SER A 30 27.64 -11.44 25.06
C SER A 30 27.83 -10.65 23.76
N TYR A 31 27.68 -9.34 23.83
CA TYR A 31 27.91 -8.43 22.72
C TYR A 31 29.39 -8.42 22.28
N SER A 32 30.31 -8.35 23.26
CA SER A 32 31.77 -8.47 23.02
C SER A 32 32.15 -9.80 22.35
N LEU A 33 31.53 -10.90 22.78
CA LEU A 33 31.77 -12.22 22.18
C LEU A 33 31.24 -12.29 20.73
N CYS A 34 30.08 -11.70 20.46
CA CYS A 34 29.49 -11.65 19.12
C CYS A 34 30.37 -10.86 18.15
N THR A 35 30.83 -9.67 18.56
CA THR A 35 31.69 -8.82 17.71
C THR A 35 33.02 -9.52 17.41
N ARG A 36 33.67 -10.13 18.41
CA ARG A 36 34.89 -10.93 18.20
C ARG A 36 34.72 -12.06 17.18
N ARG A 37 33.58 -12.76 17.20
CA ARG A 37 33.30 -13.87 16.27
C ARG A 37 33.13 -13.41 14.81
N THR A 38 32.63 -12.21 14.58
CA THR A 38 32.43 -11.68 13.22
C THR A 38 33.59 -10.82 12.70
N ALA A 39 34.60 -10.53 13.53
CA ALA A 39 35.70 -9.59 13.25
C ALA A 39 36.42 -9.83 11.91
N ARG A 40 36.68 -11.11 11.54
CA ARG A 40 37.34 -11.45 10.27
C ARG A 40 36.58 -10.93 9.04
N THR A 41 35.25 -10.90 9.09
CA THR A 41 34.39 -10.47 7.98
C THR A 41 33.97 -9.00 8.05
N CYS A 42 34.48 -8.25 9.04
CA CYS A 42 34.09 -6.87 9.36
C CYS A 42 35.28 -5.89 9.39
N ARG A 43 36.44 -6.25 8.80
CA ARG A 43 37.68 -5.46 8.91
C ARG A 43 37.56 -3.99 8.43
N GLY A 44 36.74 -3.73 7.42
CA GLY A 44 36.51 -2.38 6.86
C GLY A 44 35.16 -1.76 7.21
N ASP A 45 34.44 -2.31 8.20
CA ASP A 45 33.11 -1.84 8.57
C ASP A 45 33.21 -0.83 9.73
N LEU A 46 32.78 0.41 9.50
CA LEU A 46 32.85 1.48 10.51
C LEU A 46 31.98 1.16 11.74
N ALA A 47 30.79 0.60 11.54
CA ALA A 47 29.89 0.25 12.63
C ALA A 47 30.48 -0.85 13.53
N PHE A 48 31.27 -1.76 12.97
CA PHE A 48 32.03 -2.74 13.73
C PHE A 48 33.06 -2.09 14.65
N HIS A 49 33.88 -1.17 14.13
CA HIS A 49 34.90 -0.49 14.94
C HIS A 49 34.27 0.40 16.01
N SER A 50 33.22 1.15 15.67
CA SER A 50 32.44 1.93 16.64
C SER A 50 31.83 1.06 17.73
N ALA A 51 31.29 -0.11 17.39
CA ALA A 51 30.72 -1.04 18.36
C ALA A 51 31.79 -1.63 19.29
N VAL A 52 32.96 -2.01 18.77
CA VAL A 52 34.06 -2.55 19.59
C VAL A 52 34.53 -1.53 20.63
N HIS A 53 34.74 -0.27 20.23
CA HIS A 53 35.08 0.80 21.16
C HIS A 53 33.96 1.07 22.18
N GLY A 54 32.71 1.18 21.72
CA GLY A 54 31.58 1.43 22.60
C GLY A 54 31.35 0.31 23.64
N ILE A 55 31.64 -0.95 23.30
CA ILE A 55 31.59 -2.06 24.26
C ILE A 55 32.63 -1.88 25.37
N GLU A 56 33.85 -1.47 25.04
CA GLU A 56 34.91 -1.26 26.04
C GLU A 56 34.56 -0.12 26.99
N ASP A 57 34.06 1.00 26.46
CA ASP A 57 33.61 2.14 27.26
C ASP A 57 32.47 1.75 28.21
N LEU A 58 31.46 1.04 27.69
CA LEU A 58 30.31 0.60 28.49
C LEU A 58 30.71 -0.39 29.59
N MET A 59 31.68 -1.27 29.33
CA MET A 59 32.20 -2.20 30.32
C MET A 59 32.91 -1.46 31.46
N ILE A 60 33.70 -0.43 31.13
CA ILE A 60 34.39 0.41 32.13
C ILE A 60 33.39 1.23 32.94
N GLN A 61 32.47 1.92 32.26
CA GLN A 61 31.46 2.78 32.92
C GLN A 61 30.57 2.03 33.90
N ASN A 62 30.34 0.73 33.67
CA ASN A 62 29.46 -0.09 34.50
C ASN A 62 30.21 -1.07 35.41
N ASN A 63 31.53 -0.91 35.57
CA ASN A 63 32.39 -1.79 36.38
C ASN A 63 32.20 -3.29 36.07
N CYS A 64 32.02 -3.63 34.80
CA CYS A 64 31.79 -4.99 34.36
C CYS A 64 33.12 -5.73 34.17
N SER A 65 33.30 -6.89 34.82
CA SER A 65 34.41 -7.79 34.51
C SER A 65 34.29 -8.34 33.08
N LYS A 66 35.43 -8.42 32.37
CA LYS A 66 35.52 -9.06 31.04
C LYS A 66 35.28 -10.59 31.10
N GLU A 67 35.48 -11.18 32.27
CA GLU A 67 35.25 -12.59 32.55
C GLU A 67 33.94 -12.77 33.32
N GLY A 68 33.22 -13.85 33.02
CA GLY A 68 31.95 -14.18 33.65
C GLY A 68 30.92 -14.75 32.68
N PRO A 69 29.69 -15.02 33.15
CA PRO A 69 28.66 -15.62 32.32
C PRO A 69 28.31 -14.71 31.15
N THR A 70 28.12 -15.34 29.99
CA THR A 70 27.44 -14.77 28.82
C THR A 70 26.01 -15.28 28.81
N ALA A 71 25.10 -14.55 28.17
CA ALA A 71 23.73 -14.99 28.01
C ALA A 71 23.74 -16.37 27.32
N PRO A 72 22.90 -17.32 27.76
CA PRO A 72 22.83 -18.62 27.12
C PRO A 72 22.54 -18.43 25.62
N PRO A 73 23.18 -19.19 24.73
CA PRO A 73 22.88 -19.10 23.31
C PRO A 73 21.38 -19.31 23.15
N ARG A 74 20.69 -18.32 22.53
CA ARG A 74 19.27 -18.45 22.21
C ARG A 74 19.09 -19.81 21.53
N PRO A 75 18.11 -20.64 21.97
CA PRO A 75 17.79 -21.85 21.26
C PRO A 75 17.65 -21.48 19.79
N ARG A 76 18.30 -22.25 18.89
CA ARG A 76 17.96 -22.14 17.47
C ARG A 76 16.44 -22.27 17.41
N PRO A 77 15.72 -21.39 16.67
CA PRO A 77 14.29 -21.58 16.49
C PRO A 77 14.11 -23.05 16.10
N PRO A 78 13.24 -23.81 16.80
CA PRO A 78 13.03 -25.20 16.47
C PRO A 78 12.75 -25.28 14.98
N ALA A 79 13.35 -26.26 14.30
CA ALA A 79 12.96 -26.59 12.94
C ALA A 79 11.43 -26.70 12.91
N PRO A 80 10.75 -26.12 11.91
CA PRO A 80 9.30 -26.00 11.94
C PRO A 80 8.70 -27.39 12.13
N ASN A 81 8.06 -27.61 13.28
CA ASN A 81 7.25 -28.79 13.51
C ASN A 81 6.16 -28.80 12.42
N PRO A 82 5.88 -29.93 11.77
CA PRO A 82 4.84 -30.02 10.73
C PRO A 82 3.40 -29.92 11.28
N ARG A 83 3.22 -29.41 12.51
CA ARG A 83 1.94 -29.03 13.11
C ARG A 83 1.81 -27.52 13.36
N GLY A 84 2.57 -26.70 12.63
CA GLY A 84 2.49 -25.24 12.70
C GLY A 84 1.53 -24.66 11.66
N PHE A 85 0.23 -24.80 11.88
CA PHE A 85 -0.82 -24.19 11.04
C PHE A 85 -1.11 -22.73 11.45
N GLU A 86 -0.39 -22.17 12.44
CA GLU A 86 -0.93 -21.05 13.24
C GLU A 86 -0.27 -19.67 13.05
N SER A 87 0.79 -19.48 12.24
CA SER A 87 1.41 -18.15 12.09
C SER A 87 1.51 -17.61 10.66
N LEU A 88 1.60 -18.48 9.64
CA LEU A 88 1.57 -18.05 8.24
C LEU A 88 0.14 -17.86 7.72
N ASP A 89 -0.80 -18.70 8.18
CA ASP A 89 -2.21 -18.60 7.80
C ASP A 89 -2.91 -17.38 8.40
N VAL A 90 -2.37 -16.78 9.48
CA VAL A 90 -2.93 -15.55 10.07
C VAL A 90 -2.80 -14.36 9.12
N CYS A 91 -1.75 -14.34 8.31
CA CYS A 91 -1.48 -13.28 7.33
C CYS A 91 -1.93 -13.66 5.92
N ASP A 92 -2.77 -14.69 5.80
CA ASP A 92 -3.53 -15.03 4.60
C ASP A 92 -5.02 -14.86 4.95
N TYR A 93 -5.57 -13.71 4.60
CA TYR A 93 -6.93 -13.33 4.94
C TYR A 93 -7.95 -14.35 4.41
N GLU A 94 -7.84 -14.73 3.14
CA GLU A 94 -8.81 -15.61 2.49
C GLU A 94 -8.80 -17.00 3.15
N ARG A 95 -7.61 -17.54 3.43
CA ARG A 95 -7.47 -18.83 4.12
C ARG A 95 -7.97 -18.76 5.56
N SER A 96 -7.61 -17.71 6.29
CA SER A 96 -8.06 -17.47 7.68
C SER A 96 -9.59 -17.35 7.75
N PHE A 97 -10.19 -16.61 6.82
CA PHE A 97 -11.63 -16.43 6.73
C PHE A 97 -12.33 -17.75 6.39
N LEU A 98 -11.82 -18.49 5.40
CA LEU A 98 -12.38 -19.80 5.02
C LEU A 98 -12.33 -20.79 6.18
N TYR A 99 -11.23 -20.84 6.92
CA TYR A 99 -11.10 -21.70 8.10
C TYR A 99 -12.09 -21.32 9.21
N LYS A 100 -12.28 -20.03 9.48
CA LYS A 100 -13.17 -19.54 10.55
C LYS A 100 -14.66 -19.65 10.20
N HIS A 101 -15.03 -19.42 8.93
CA HIS A 101 -16.42 -19.27 8.52
C HIS A 101 -16.94 -20.41 7.61
N GLY A 102 -16.06 -21.31 7.15
CA GLY A 102 -16.43 -22.42 6.27
C GLY A 102 -16.88 -22.00 4.86
N ARG A 103 -16.65 -20.74 4.47
CA ARG A 103 -17.01 -20.17 3.18
C ARG A 103 -15.99 -19.09 2.75
N PRO A 104 -15.83 -18.81 1.45
CA PRO A 104 -14.98 -17.71 1.00
C PRO A 104 -15.55 -16.34 1.44
N PRO A 105 -14.69 -15.33 1.63
CA PRO A 105 -15.12 -13.97 1.95
C PRO A 105 -15.77 -13.27 0.75
N GLY A 106 -16.62 -12.29 1.04
CA GLY A 106 -17.14 -11.34 0.05
C GLY A 106 -16.13 -10.22 -0.22
N PHE A 107 -16.19 -9.65 -1.42
CA PHE A 107 -15.30 -8.56 -1.85
C PHE A 107 -16.08 -7.41 -2.47
N GLN A 108 -15.54 -6.21 -2.33
CA GLN A 108 -16.07 -4.99 -2.91
C GLN A 108 -15.00 -4.30 -3.75
N HIS A 109 -15.45 -3.56 -4.77
CA HIS A 109 -14.57 -2.85 -5.68
C HIS A 109 -14.86 -1.34 -5.64
N CYS A 110 -13.81 -0.54 -5.53
CA CYS A 110 -13.86 0.91 -5.76
C CYS A 110 -12.82 1.31 -6.81
N ALA A 111 -13.10 2.37 -7.56
CA ALA A 111 -12.14 2.93 -8.50
C ALA A 111 -12.23 4.47 -8.56
N ALA A 112 -11.10 5.11 -8.86
CA ALA A 112 -10.95 6.52 -9.17
C ALA A 112 -10.10 6.67 -10.44
N PHE A 113 -10.64 7.25 -11.50
CA PHE A 113 -9.97 7.37 -12.81
C PHE A 113 -10.51 8.57 -13.60
N GLY A 114 -9.79 9.05 -14.62
CA GLY A 114 -10.31 10.17 -15.41
C GLY A 114 -10.35 11.50 -14.64
N ASP A 115 -11.31 12.35 -14.96
CA ASP A 115 -11.68 13.53 -14.18
C ASP A 115 -12.58 13.15 -13.00
N PRO A 116 -11.97 12.93 -11.82
CA PRO A 116 -12.01 11.66 -11.15
C PRO A 116 -13.43 11.14 -11.07
N HIS A 117 -13.68 10.16 -11.91
CA HIS A 117 -14.84 9.32 -11.88
C HIS A 117 -14.65 8.30 -10.78
N ILE A 118 -15.56 8.32 -9.80
CA ILE A 118 -15.55 7.46 -8.63
C ILE A 118 -16.62 6.40 -8.79
N ARG A 119 -16.20 5.13 -8.82
CA ARG A 119 -17.05 3.97 -8.52
C ARG A 119 -16.89 3.65 -7.04
N THR A 120 -17.96 3.74 -6.26
CA THR A 120 -17.94 3.41 -4.83
C THR A 120 -17.99 1.88 -4.62
N PHE A 121 -17.72 1.42 -3.40
CA PHE A 121 -17.93 0.03 -2.99
C PHE A 121 -19.41 -0.41 -3.05
N HIS A 122 -20.33 0.54 -3.19
CA HIS A 122 -21.77 0.30 -3.35
C HIS A 122 -22.21 0.37 -4.82
N ASP A 123 -21.26 0.43 -5.75
CA ASP A 123 -21.50 0.54 -7.18
C ASP A 123 -22.16 1.86 -7.62
N ASP A 124 -22.13 2.89 -6.77
CA ASP A 124 -22.51 4.25 -7.16
C ASP A 124 -21.43 4.88 -8.03
N PHE A 125 -21.85 5.67 -9.02
CA PHE A 125 -20.95 6.31 -9.96
C PHE A 125 -21.08 7.84 -9.97
N HIS A 126 -19.98 8.53 -9.65
CA HIS A 126 -19.91 9.99 -9.58
C HIS A 126 -18.78 10.56 -10.43
N THR A 127 -19.03 11.65 -11.15
CA THR A 127 -17.98 12.50 -11.72
C THR A 127 -17.71 13.65 -10.77
N CYS A 128 -16.45 13.91 -10.44
CA CYS A 128 -16.10 14.74 -9.31
C CYS A 128 -15.02 15.75 -9.66
N ARG A 129 -15.18 16.98 -9.16
CA ARG A 129 -14.11 17.97 -9.25
C ARG A 129 -12.96 17.67 -8.29
N VAL A 130 -13.30 17.51 -6.99
CA VAL A 130 -12.38 17.13 -5.89
C VAL A 130 -10.92 17.62 -6.05
N GLU A 131 -10.77 18.93 -6.29
CA GLU A 131 -9.46 19.57 -6.43
C GLU A 131 -8.71 19.53 -5.10
N GLY A 132 -7.39 19.31 -5.15
CA GLY A 132 -6.55 19.19 -3.97
C GLY A 132 -6.47 17.74 -3.48
N SER A 133 -6.22 17.54 -2.19
CA SER A 133 -6.03 16.20 -1.61
C SER A 133 -7.31 15.71 -0.94
N TRP A 134 -7.77 14.53 -1.37
CA TRP A 134 -9.00 13.90 -0.88
C TRP A 134 -8.75 12.44 -0.48
N PRO A 135 -9.34 11.97 0.64
CA PRO A 135 -9.29 10.57 1.02
C PRO A 135 -10.18 9.72 0.11
N LEU A 136 -9.58 8.79 -0.65
CA LEU A 136 -10.34 7.73 -1.31
C LEU A 136 -10.84 6.71 -0.28
N LEU A 137 -9.98 6.37 0.68
CA LEU A 137 -10.27 5.40 1.74
C LEU A 137 -9.53 5.83 3.02
N ASP A 138 -10.19 5.75 4.16
CA ASP A 138 -9.59 5.89 5.48
C ASP A 138 -10.31 4.96 6.46
N ASN A 139 -9.72 3.80 6.71
CA ASN A 139 -10.28 2.75 7.55
C ASN A 139 -9.19 2.19 8.48
N ASP A 140 -9.50 1.23 9.35
CA ASP A 140 -8.56 0.69 10.35
C ASP A 140 -7.27 0.09 9.77
N TYR A 141 -7.26 -0.26 8.49
CA TYR A 141 -6.18 -0.98 7.82
C TYR A 141 -5.39 -0.12 6.81
N LEU A 142 -6.06 0.83 6.16
CA LEU A 142 -5.58 1.53 4.98
C LEU A 142 -5.96 3.00 5.04
N PHE A 143 -5.05 3.84 4.56
CA PHE A 143 -5.34 5.22 4.19
C PHE A 143 -4.91 5.44 2.75
N VAL A 144 -5.82 5.90 1.90
CA VAL A 144 -5.57 6.20 0.49
C VAL A 144 -5.95 7.65 0.24
N GLN A 145 -4.99 8.45 -0.18
CA GLN A 145 -5.18 9.84 -0.55
C GLN A 145 -4.86 10.05 -2.03
N ALA A 146 -5.78 10.69 -2.75
CA ALA A 146 -5.58 11.16 -4.10
C ALA A 146 -5.41 12.68 -4.09
N THR A 147 -4.44 13.19 -4.84
CA THR A 147 -4.30 14.62 -5.10
C THR A 147 -4.65 14.89 -6.56
N SER A 148 -5.65 15.74 -6.77
CA SER A 148 -6.12 16.15 -8.10
C SER A 148 -5.82 17.61 -8.38
N SER A 149 -5.45 17.91 -9.63
CA SER A 149 -5.16 19.27 -10.11
C SER A 149 -5.94 19.56 -11.40
N PRO A 150 -6.37 20.81 -11.65
CA PRO A 150 -7.07 21.16 -12.88
C PRO A 150 -6.25 20.82 -14.14
N VAL A 151 -6.90 20.29 -15.17
CA VAL A 151 -6.28 19.96 -16.46
C VAL A 151 -5.71 21.21 -17.15
N ALA A 152 -6.35 22.36 -16.93
CA ALA A 152 -5.89 23.67 -17.39
C ALA A 152 -6.37 24.76 -16.44
N LYS A 153 -5.74 25.94 -16.49
CA LYS A 153 -6.12 27.08 -15.67
C LYS A 153 -7.59 27.46 -15.91
N GLY A 154 -8.40 27.48 -14.85
CA GLY A 154 -9.84 27.78 -14.93
C GLY A 154 -10.72 26.62 -15.43
N SER A 155 -10.15 25.43 -15.66
CA SER A 155 -10.92 24.22 -15.97
C SER A 155 -11.59 23.68 -14.72
N ASN A 156 -12.85 23.25 -14.85
CA ASN A 156 -13.52 22.47 -13.81
C ASN A 156 -13.08 21.01 -13.81
N ALA A 157 -12.53 20.52 -14.94
CA ALA A 157 -11.96 19.19 -15.01
C ALA A 157 -10.56 19.15 -14.42
N THR A 158 -10.33 18.11 -13.64
CA THR A 158 -9.11 17.79 -12.90
C THR A 158 -8.55 16.44 -13.33
N VAL A 159 -7.32 16.17 -12.91
CA VAL A 159 -6.66 14.86 -13.07
C VAL A 159 -5.98 14.49 -11.77
N THR A 160 -6.04 13.22 -11.42
CA THR A 160 -5.27 12.68 -10.29
C THR A 160 -3.79 12.67 -10.67
N SER A 161 -2.99 13.47 -9.97
CA SER A 161 -1.55 13.64 -10.25
C SER A 161 -0.66 12.93 -9.23
N LYS A 162 -1.20 12.60 -8.06
CA LYS A 162 -0.49 11.87 -7.01
C LYS A 162 -1.44 10.95 -6.26
N LEU A 163 -0.94 9.75 -5.94
CA LEU A 163 -1.58 8.80 -5.05
C LEU A 163 -0.64 8.49 -3.89
N THR A 164 -1.18 8.47 -2.68
CA THR A 164 -0.47 8.04 -1.48
C THR A 164 -1.30 6.97 -0.78
N ILE A 165 -0.72 5.79 -0.58
CA ILE A 165 -1.35 4.64 0.05
C ILE A 165 -0.53 4.27 1.28
N ILE A 166 -1.15 4.26 2.44
CA ILE A 166 -0.55 3.87 3.71
C ILE A 166 -1.18 2.56 4.15
N PHE A 167 -0.37 1.52 4.21
CA PHE A 167 -0.72 0.24 4.83
C PHE A 167 -0.40 0.34 6.32
N LYS A 168 -1.44 0.41 7.17
CA LYS A 168 -1.29 0.56 8.62
C LYS A 168 -0.65 -0.70 9.22
N ASN A 169 0.19 -0.54 10.24
CA ASN A 169 0.93 -1.64 10.85
C ASN A 169 -0.01 -2.71 11.45
N MET A 170 0.26 -3.99 11.13
CA MET A 170 -0.41 -5.15 11.75
C MET A 170 0.65 -6.01 12.43
N LYS A 171 0.59 -6.11 13.76
CA LYS A 171 1.66 -6.66 14.63
C LYS A 171 2.18 -8.02 14.14
N GLU A 172 1.29 -8.89 13.72
CA GLU A 172 1.59 -10.27 13.32
C GLU A 172 2.08 -10.38 11.86
N CYS A 173 1.77 -9.39 11.01
CA CYS A 173 1.95 -9.49 9.57
C CYS A 173 2.99 -8.51 9.01
N ILE A 174 2.75 -7.20 9.10
CA ILE A 174 3.55 -6.20 8.41
C ILE A 174 3.94 -5.03 9.31
N ASP A 175 5.08 -4.42 9.02
CA ASP A 175 5.37 -3.06 9.46
C ASP A 175 4.54 -2.06 8.62
N GLN A 176 4.33 -0.82 9.11
CA GLN A 176 3.66 0.20 8.31
C GLN A 176 4.43 0.46 7.02
N LYS A 177 3.73 0.51 5.89
CA LYS A 177 4.31 0.80 4.57
C LYS A 177 3.60 1.95 3.90
N VAL A 178 4.38 2.77 3.18
CA VAL A 178 3.87 3.90 2.40
C VAL A 178 4.24 3.68 0.94
N TYR A 179 3.24 3.69 0.08
CA TYR A 179 3.40 3.71 -1.36
C TYR A 179 3.00 5.10 -1.87
N GLN A 180 3.82 5.68 -2.75
CA GLN A 180 3.55 6.95 -3.37
C GLN A 180 3.83 6.85 -4.86
N ALA A 181 2.84 7.28 -5.65
CA ALA A 181 2.94 7.37 -7.10
C ALA A 181 2.64 8.82 -7.51
N GLU A 182 3.41 9.31 -8.47
CA GLU A 182 3.23 10.63 -9.09
C GLU A 182 3.23 10.47 -10.61
N LEU A 183 2.78 11.48 -11.35
CA LEU A 183 2.89 11.47 -12.80
C LEU A 183 4.35 11.24 -13.23
N ASP A 184 4.52 10.31 -14.17
CA ASP A 184 5.78 9.87 -14.74
C ASP A 184 6.71 9.12 -13.75
N ASN A 185 6.19 8.80 -12.56
CA ASN A 185 6.90 8.05 -11.52
C ASN A 185 5.96 7.05 -10.83
N LEU A 186 5.87 5.86 -11.40
CA LEU A 186 5.15 4.70 -10.87
C LEU A 186 6.15 3.66 -10.33
N PRO A 187 6.61 3.78 -9.07
CA PRO A 187 7.63 2.88 -8.54
C PRO A 187 7.07 1.48 -8.30
N ALA A 188 7.91 0.47 -8.51
CA ALA A 188 7.64 -0.91 -8.11
C ALA A 188 8.12 -1.22 -6.68
N ALA A 189 8.13 -0.21 -5.81
CA ALA A 189 8.61 -0.28 -4.43
C ALA A 189 7.86 0.71 -3.53
N PHE A 190 7.88 0.45 -2.23
CA PHE A 190 7.45 1.38 -1.19
C PHE A 190 8.46 2.53 -1.07
N GLN A 191 8.07 3.59 -0.36
CA GLN A 191 8.89 4.79 -0.17
C GLN A 191 10.26 4.50 0.50
N ASP A 192 10.34 3.44 1.30
CA ASP A 192 11.58 2.97 1.94
C ASP A 192 12.45 2.06 1.02
N GLY A 193 12.05 1.90 -0.25
CA GLY A 193 12.71 1.05 -1.24
C GLY A 193 12.42 -0.44 -1.10
N SER A 194 11.62 -0.86 -0.11
CA SER A 194 11.21 -2.25 0.03
C SER A 194 10.11 -2.62 -0.97
N VAL A 195 9.99 -3.92 -1.26
CA VAL A 195 8.95 -4.46 -2.14
C VAL A 195 7.94 -5.33 -1.38
N ASN A 196 8.05 -5.37 -0.05
CA ASN A 196 7.22 -6.18 0.83
C ASN A 196 6.90 -5.51 2.18
N GLY A 197 6.08 -6.16 2.99
CA GLY A 197 5.62 -5.69 4.31
C GLY A 197 6.68 -5.69 5.43
N GLY A 198 7.96 -5.95 5.15
CA GLY A 198 9.04 -5.94 6.14
C GLY A 198 9.61 -7.32 6.46
N ALA A 199 10.39 -7.39 7.54
CA ALA A 199 11.17 -8.59 7.89
C ALA A 199 10.41 -9.60 8.78
N ARG A 200 9.16 -9.29 9.15
CA ARG A 200 8.30 -10.17 9.96
C ARG A 200 7.94 -11.45 9.18
N PRO A 201 7.58 -12.56 9.85
CA PRO A 201 7.16 -13.79 9.17
C PRO A 201 6.04 -13.58 8.14
N GLY A 202 5.06 -12.72 8.46
CA GLY A 202 4.00 -12.32 7.55
C GLY A 202 4.37 -11.21 6.56
N GLY A 203 5.61 -10.72 6.51
CA GLY A 203 6.00 -9.59 5.65
C GLY A 203 5.78 -9.85 4.16
N SER A 204 5.80 -11.12 3.74
CA SER A 204 5.51 -11.52 2.36
C SER A 204 4.03 -11.40 1.96
N SER A 205 3.12 -11.25 2.92
CA SER A 205 1.68 -11.05 2.67
C SER A 205 1.34 -9.66 2.12
N LEU A 206 2.31 -8.74 2.10
CA LEU A 206 2.22 -7.47 1.38
C LEU A 206 3.31 -7.48 0.31
N ALA A 207 2.96 -7.30 -0.95
CA ALA A 207 3.89 -7.32 -2.07
C ALA A 207 3.51 -6.32 -3.17
N ILE A 208 4.51 -5.74 -3.82
CA ILE A 208 4.34 -4.89 -5.01
C ILE A 208 4.77 -5.68 -6.24
N LEU A 209 3.94 -5.64 -7.29
CA LEU A 209 4.16 -6.31 -8.56
C LEU A 209 4.07 -5.29 -9.69
N GLU A 210 5.15 -5.12 -10.43
CA GLU A 210 5.14 -4.32 -11.66
C GLU A 210 4.53 -5.15 -12.80
N ARG A 211 3.36 -4.72 -13.29
CA ARG A 211 2.63 -5.38 -14.38
C ARG A 211 3.05 -4.85 -15.74
N SER A 212 3.22 -3.54 -15.84
CA SER A 212 3.82 -2.88 -16.98
C SER A 212 4.81 -1.84 -16.48
N PRO A 213 6.08 -1.87 -16.92
CA PRO A 213 7.09 -0.94 -16.49
C PRO A 213 6.62 0.52 -16.56
N GLY A 214 6.70 1.21 -15.41
CA GLY A 214 6.34 2.62 -15.27
C GLY A 214 4.88 3.00 -15.61
N ARG A 215 3.98 2.03 -15.82
CA ARG A 215 2.59 2.29 -16.24
C ARG A 215 1.53 1.56 -15.43
N HIS A 216 1.85 0.40 -14.85
CA HIS A 216 0.88 -0.37 -14.08
C HIS A 216 1.59 -1.16 -12.98
N VAL A 217 1.21 -0.86 -11.74
CA VAL A 217 1.65 -1.55 -10.53
C VAL A 217 0.44 -2.14 -9.82
N GLU A 218 0.57 -3.38 -9.35
CA GLU A 218 -0.40 -4.06 -8.51
C GLU A 218 0.21 -4.28 -7.12
N ILE A 219 -0.49 -3.87 -6.07
CA ILE A 219 -0.09 -4.05 -4.68
C ILE A 219 -1.04 -5.05 -4.05
N ARG A 220 -0.51 -6.20 -3.62
CA ARG A 220 -1.26 -7.28 -2.97
C ARG A 220 -1.04 -7.23 -1.48
N ALA A 221 -2.11 -7.08 -0.73
CA ALA A 221 -2.16 -7.09 0.72
C ALA A 221 -3.01 -8.29 1.17
N ASP A 222 -2.45 -9.49 1.01
CA ASP A 222 -3.10 -10.77 1.27
C ASP A 222 -3.52 -10.90 2.74
N TYR A 223 -2.82 -10.26 3.67
CA TYR A 223 -3.15 -10.27 5.11
C TYR A 223 -4.47 -9.57 5.46
N ILE A 224 -5.00 -8.74 4.56
CA ILE A 224 -6.29 -8.05 4.69
C ILE A 224 -7.17 -8.28 3.46
N GLY A 225 -6.88 -9.30 2.64
CA GLY A 225 -7.70 -9.64 1.47
C GLY A 225 -7.91 -8.44 0.53
N THR A 226 -6.84 -7.68 0.27
CA THR A 226 -6.93 -6.45 -0.53
C THR A 226 -5.95 -6.47 -1.69
N THR A 227 -6.38 -6.05 -2.86
CA THR A 227 -5.54 -5.84 -4.04
C THR A 227 -5.80 -4.45 -4.59
N ILE A 228 -4.73 -3.68 -4.83
CA ILE A 228 -4.80 -2.33 -5.40
C ILE A 228 -4.07 -2.32 -6.74
N ALA A 229 -4.69 -1.78 -7.77
CA ALA A 229 -4.03 -1.45 -9.03
C ALA A 229 -3.87 0.07 -9.14
N VAL A 230 -2.66 0.49 -9.49
CA VAL A 230 -2.32 1.87 -9.81
C VAL A 230 -1.81 1.91 -11.23
N ARG A 231 -2.43 2.73 -12.08
CA ARG A 231 -2.03 2.88 -13.49
C ARG A 231 -1.77 4.33 -13.83
N GLN A 232 -0.91 4.54 -14.81
CA GLN A 232 -0.75 5.83 -15.47
C GLN A 232 -1.20 5.72 -16.93
N ALA A 233 -2.10 6.62 -17.34
CA ALA A 233 -2.59 6.73 -18.70
C ALA A 233 -2.47 8.19 -19.17
N GLY A 234 -1.42 8.51 -19.94
CA GLY A 234 -1.11 9.90 -20.25
C GLY A 234 -0.71 10.67 -18.99
N ARG A 235 -1.34 11.84 -18.75
CA ARG A 235 -1.04 12.73 -17.61
C ARG A 235 -2.00 12.57 -16.43
N GLN A 236 -2.41 11.34 -16.15
CA GLN A 236 -3.28 11.02 -15.03
C GLN A 236 -2.94 9.65 -14.43
N LEU A 237 -3.16 9.54 -13.13
CA LEU A 237 -3.15 8.29 -12.39
C LEU A 237 -4.58 7.77 -12.22
N SER A 238 -4.75 6.46 -12.32
CA SER A 238 -5.96 5.78 -11.87
C SER A 238 -5.65 4.86 -10.70
N PHE A 239 -6.65 4.70 -9.84
CA PHE A 239 -6.64 3.85 -8.67
C PHE A 239 -7.82 2.90 -8.75
N SER A 240 -7.58 1.62 -8.51
CA SER A 240 -8.61 0.58 -8.43
C SER A 240 -8.30 -0.29 -7.22
N ILE A 241 -9.30 -0.64 -6.42
CA ILE A 241 -9.13 -1.51 -5.24
C ILE A 241 -10.19 -2.61 -5.23
N ARG A 242 -9.76 -3.84 -4.98
CA ARG A 242 -10.58 -4.95 -4.49
C ARG A 242 -10.28 -5.10 -3.02
N ALA A 243 -11.26 -4.94 -2.15
CA ALA A 243 -11.10 -5.10 -0.70
C ALA A 243 -12.11 -6.11 -0.16
N ALA A 244 -11.70 -6.91 0.82
CA ALA A 244 -12.64 -7.74 1.56
C ALA A 244 -13.73 -6.88 2.22
N GLU A 245 -14.96 -7.38 2.27
CA GLU A 245 -16.11 -6.61 2.80
C GLU A 245 -15.89 -6.11 4.23
N GLU A 246 -15.26 -6.90 5.10
CA GLU A 246 -15.01 -6.48 6.48
C GLU A 246 -13.91 -5.41 6.59
N VAL A 247 -12.98 -5.39 5.63
CA VAL A 247 -11.93 -4.37 5.56
C VAL A 247 -12.49 -3.07 4.99
N ALA A 248 -13.30 -3.14 3.92
CA ALA A 248 -13.95 -1.98 3.32
C ALA A 248 -14.88 -1.23 4.30
N ARG A 249 -15.44 -1.93 5.29
CA ARG A 249 -16.40 -1.40 6.28
C ARG A 249 -15.81 -1.10 7.66
N ALA A 250 -14.52 -1.34 7.88
CA ALA A 250 -13.86 -1.16 9.18
C ALA A 250 -13.41 0.30 9.40
N PHE A 251 -14.35 1.22 9.56
CA PHE A 251 -14.06 2.63 9.84
C PHE A 251 -15.05 3.19 10.87
N THR A 252 -14.67 4.26 11.56
CA THR A 252 -15.49 4.91 12.59
C THR A 252 -16.28 6.10 12.03
N GLU A 253 -17.21 6.64 12.83
CA GLU A 253 -18.01 7.81 12.42
C GLU A 253 -17.14 9.07 12.20
N GLU A 254 -15.97 9.17 12.84
CA GLU A 254 -15.03 10.26 12.63
C GLU A 254 -14.34 10.23 11.25
N GLN A 255 -14.45 9.11 10.53
CA GLN A 255 -13.87 8.88 9.19
C GLN A 255 -14.95 8.98 8.10
N ASP A 256 -15.89 9.94 8.24
CA ASP A 256 -17.08 10.06 7.39
C ASP A 256 -16.79 10.49 5.94
N LEU A 257 -15.67 11.18 5.70
CA LEU A 257 -15.26 11.60 4.36
C LEU A 257 -14.36 10.53 3.70
N GLN A 258 -14.96 9.65 2.91
CA GLN A 258 -14.25 8.65 2.10
C GLN A 258 -14.91 8.48 0.73
N LEU A 259 -14.20 8.82 -0.36
CA LEU A 259 -14.80 8.79 -1.71
C LEU A 259 -15.19 7.37 -2.15
N CYS A 260 -14.47 6.32 -1.75
CA CYS A 260 -14.85 4.94 -2.06
C CYS A 260 -16.11 4.47 -1.33
N VAL A 261 -16.49 5.10 -0.22
CA VAL A 261 -17.66 4.71 0.59
C VAL A 261 -18.87 5.53 0.19
N GLY A 262 -18.81 6.85 0.40
CA GLY A 262 -19.93 7.78 0.21
C GLY A 262 -19.93 8.51 -1.14
N GLY A 263 -18.88 8.31 -1.95
CA GLY A 263 -18.68 9.08 -3.15
C GLY A 263 -18.37 10.55 -2.85
N CYS A 264 -18.52 11.39 -3.87
CA CYS A 264 -18.15 12.79 -3.74
C CYS A 264 -19.23 13.61 -3.02
N PRO A 265 -18.83 14.56 -2.15
CA PRO A 265 -19.76 15.50 -1.54
C PRO A 265 -20.58 16.23 -2.61
N ARG A 266 -21.84 16.57 -2.31
CA ARG A 266 -22.76 17.18 -3.29
C ARG A 266 -22.19 18.45 -3.95
N SER A 267 -21.41 19.24 -3.22
CA SER A 267 -20.75 20.46 -3.72
C SER A 267 -19.59 20.19 -4.71
N GLN A 268 -19.06 18.97 -4.74
CA GLN A 268 -18.00 18.55 -5.66
C GLN A 268 -18.51 17.69 -6.83
N ARG A 269 -19.80 17.31 -6.84
CA ARG A 269 -20.38 16.50 -7.92
C ARG A 269 -20.53 17.33 -9.19
N MET A 270 -20.10 16.77 -10.30
CA MET A 270 -20.24 17.35 -11.63
C MET A 270 -21.42 16.73 -12.38
N SER A 271 -21.97 17.48 -13.32
CA SER A 271 -22.97 16.97 -14.25
C SER A 271 -22.34 15.93 -15.18
N ARG A 272 -23.00 14.79 -15.39
CA ARG A 272 -22.58 13.75 -16.34
C ARG A 272 -22.46 14.27 -17.78
N SER A 273 -23.22 15.30 -18.12
CA SER A 273 -23.08 16.00 -19.40
C SER A 273 -22.18 17.22 -19.24
N PRO A 274 -21.10 17.36 -20.03
CA PRO A 274 -20.29 18.57 -20.06
C PRO A 274 -21.17 19.78 -20.37
N ARG A 275 -21.15 20.81 -19.51
CA ARG A 275 -21.89 22.07 -19.77
C ARG A 275 -21.03 22.99 -20.65
N GLY A 276 -21.48 23.29 -21.86
CA GLY A 276 -20.84 24.24 -22.79
C GLY A 276 -20.29 23.60 -24.07
N ARG A 277 -19.63 24.39 -24.92
CA ARG A 277 -18.85 23.84 -26.04
C ARG A 277 -17.61 23.17 -25.45
N GLY A 278 -17.61 21.84 -25.41
CA GLY A 278 -16.41 21.06 -25.10
C GLY A 278 -15.27 21.38 -26.07
N ARG A 279 -14.06 20.98 -25.72
CA ARG A 279 -12.87 21.17 -26.57
C ARG A 279 -12.95 20.32 -27.85
N VAL A 280 -13.63 19.19 -27.77
CA VAL A 280 -13.87 18.24 -28.87
C VAL A 280 -15.39 18.02 -29.02
N PRO A 281 -15.91 17.89 -30.27
CA PRO A 281 -17.32 17.54 -30.48
C PRO A 281 -17.68 16.18 -29.85
N ALA A 282 -18.86 16.09 -29.23
CA ALA A 282 -19.31 14.88 -28.54
C ALA A 282 -19.31 13.64 -29.44
N GLU A 283 -19.70 13.77 -30.72
CA GLU A 283 -19.70 12.65 -31.68
C GLU A 283 -18.29 12.14 -31.98
N THR A 284 -17.30 13.03 -32.07
CA THR A 284 -15.89 12.65 -32.25
C THR A 284 -15.38 11.91 -31.02
N ALA A 285 -15.68 12.41 -29.83
CA ALA A 285 -15.31 11.75 -28.57
C ALA A 285 -15.96 10.36 -28.44
N ARG A 286 -17.24 10.23 -28.81
CA ARG A 286 -17.96 8.95 -28.85
C ARG A 286 -17.30 7.95 -29.80
N ALA A 287 -16.89 8.39 -30.99
CA ALA A 287 -16.20 7.53 -31.94
C ALA A 287 -14.89 6.99 -31.36
N LEU A 288 -14.06 7.86 -30.78
CA LEU A 288 -12.79 7.48 -30.15
C LEU A 288 -12.99 6.52 -28.96
N CYS A 289 -13.94 6.81 -28.08
CA CYS A 289 -14.22 5.96 -26.92
C CYS A 289 -14.74 4.59 -27.32
N ARG A 290 -15.54 4.50 -28.39
CA ARG A 290 -16.14 3.24 -28.87
C ARG A 290 -15.11 2.24 -29.37
N GLU A 291 -13.93 2.69 -29.82
CA GLU A 291 -12.85 1.80 -30.27
C GLU A 291 -12.33 0.90 -29.14
N MET A 292 -12.26 1.41 -27.90
CA MET A 292 -11.76 0.68 -26.74
C MET A 292 -12.88 0.22 -25.79
N LEU A 293 -14.00 0.93 -25.76
CA LEU A 293 -15.14 0.73 -24.87
C LEU A 293 -16.40 0.54 -25.73
N PRO A 294 -16.66 -0.67 -26.26
CA PRO A 294 -17.77 -0.90 -27.19
C PRO A 294 -19.15 -0.86 -26.51
N VAL A 295 -19.21 -1.02 -25.19
CA VAL A 295 -20.45 -0.98 -24.40
C VAL A 295 -20.69 0.45 -23.91
N GLU A 296 -21.85 1.04 -24.20
CA GLU A 296 -22.18 2.42 -23.81
C GLU A 296 -22.62 2.57 -22.33
N ASP A 297 -21.84 1.99 -21.42
CA ASP A 297 -22.02 2.04 -19.97
C ASP A 297 -21.35 3.27 -19.32
N VAL A 298 -21.31 3.32 -17.98
CA VAL A 298 -20.62 4.38 -17.22
C VAL A 298 -19.15 4.57 -17.60
N TYR A 299 -18.39 3.53 -17.95
CA TYR A 299 -16.99 3.68 -18.36
C TYR A 299 -16.89 4.38 -19.71
N PHE A 300 -17.77 4.01 -20.65
CA PHE A 300 -17.88 4.73 -21.92
C PHE A 300 -18.33 6.18 -21.74
N GLN A 301 -19.35 6.44 -20.92
CA GLN A 301 -19.82 7.82 -20.67
C GLN A 301 -18.74 8.67 -20.01
N SER A 302 -17.96 8.11 -19.09
CA SER A 302 -16.79 8.75 -18.50
C SER A 302 -15.71 9.07 -19.51
N CYS A 303 -15.36 8.12 -20.38
CA CYS A 303 -14.44 8.37 -21.48
C CYS A 303 -14.91 9.55 -22.34
N VAL A 304 -16.19 9.55 -22.74
CA VAL A 304 -16.75 10.61 -23.57
C VAL A 304 -16.69 11.95 -22.84
N PHE A 305 -17.07 11.98 -21.56
CA PHE A 305 -16.99 13.19 -20.73
C PHE A 305 -15.58 13.76 -20.70
N ASP A 306 -14.60 12.91 -20.41
CA ASP A 306 -13.20 13.30 -20.28
C ASP A 306 -12.62 13.80 -21.60
N VAL A 307 -12.83 13.07 -22.70
CA VAL A 307 -12.33 13.45 -24.04
C VAL A 307 -12.97 14.76 -24.51
N VAL A 308 -14.28 14.96 -24.29
CA VAL A 308 -14.96 16.22 -24.62
C VAL A 308 -14.40 17.39 -23.81
N THR A 309 -14.13 17.17 -22.52
CA THR A 309 -13.77 18.24 -21.60
C THR A 309 -12.28 18.61 -21.69
N SER A 310 -11.41 17.62 -21.76
CA SER A 310 -9.95 17.79 -21.83
C SER A 310 -9.43 18.05 -23.24
N GLY A 311 -10.08 17.45 -24.24
CA GLY A 311 -9.58 17.35 -25.61
C GLY A 311 -8.42 16.36 -25.79
N ASP A 312 -8.13 15.52 -24.80
CA ASP A 312 -7.04 14.54 -24.82
C ASP A 312 -7.59 13.12 -25.03
N ALA A 313 -7.16 12.47 -26.12
CA ALA A 313 -7.57 11.11 -26.43
C ALA A 313 -7.01 10.06 -25.46
N ASN A 314 -5.96 10.38 -24.67
CA ASN A 314 -5.40 9.47 -23.68
C ASN A 314 -6.38 9.08 -22.57
N PHE A 315 -7.46 9.84 -22.37
CA PHE A 315 -8.52 9.49 -21.44
C PHE A 315 -9.28 8.21 -21.84
N THR A 316 -9.24 7.82 -23.11
CA THR A 316 -9.74 6.51 -23.56
C THR A 316 -9.05 5.36 -22.83
N MET A 317 -7.72 5.46 -22.64
CA MET A 317 -6.94 4.44 -21.94
C MET A 317 -7.23 4.39 -20.45
N ALA A 318 -7.56 5.51 -19.81
CA ALA A 318 -7.88 5.54 -18.39
C ALA A 318 -9.20 4.84 -18.09
N ALA A 319 -10.25 5.15 -18.86
CA ALA A 319 -11.54 4.48 -18.72
C ALA A 319 -11.46 2.99 -19.10
N HIS A 320 -10.70 2.64 -20.15
CA HIS A 320 -10.42 1.24 -20.49
C HIS A 320 -9.66 0.52 -19.37
N GLY A 321 -8.61 1.14 -18.81
CA GLY A 321 -7.86 0.57 -17.68
C GLY A 321 -8.74 0.31 -16.46
N ALA A 322 -9.65 1.24 -16.13
CA ALA A 322 -10.61 1.07 -15.05
C ALA A 322 -11.61 -0.06 -15.30
N LEU A 323 -12.08 -0.24 -16.54
CA LEU A 323 -12.94 -1.37 -16.92
C LEU A 323 -12.19 -2.71 -16.78
N GLU A 324 -10.93 -2.78 -17.21
CA GLU A 324 -10.11 -3.99 -17.07
C GLU A 324 -9.86 -4.34 -15.59
N ASP A 325 -9.58 -3.35 -14.75
CA ASP A 325 -9.43 -3.57 -13.31
C ASP A 325 -10.77 -4.04 -12.69
N ALA A 326 -11.89 -3.41 -13.06
CA ALA A 326 -13.21 -3.79 -12.58
C ALA A 326 -13.57 -5.24 -12.98
N ARG A 327 -13.23 -5.69 -14.19
CA ARG A 327 -13.43 -7.07 -14.63
C ARG A 327 -12.68 -8.08 -13.76
N LEU A 328 -11.51 -7.70 -13.24
CA LEU A 328 -10.72 -8.55 -12.35
C LEU A 328 -11.15 -8.45 -10.88
N PHE A 329 -11.65 -7.29 -10.46
CA PHE A 329 -11.87 -6.95 -9.06
C PHE A 329 -13.31 -7.13 -8.58
N LEU A 330 -14.29 -7.09 -9.49
CA LEU A 330 -15.68 -7.34 -9.15
C LEU A 330 -15.94 -8.85 -8.96
N PRO A 331 -16.62 -9.25 -7.88
CA PRO A 331 -17.00 -10.65 -7.67
C PRO A 331 -18.14 -11.07 -8.61
N ASP A 332 -18.95 -10.12 -9.07
CA ASP A 332 -20.16 -10.34 -9.87
C ASP A 332 -20.02 -9.61 -11.21
N ALA A 333 -19.98 -10.39 -12.29
CA ALA A 333 -19.83 -9.87 -13.64
C ALA A 333 -21.07 -9.09 -14.12
N GLU A 334 -22.25 -9.33 -13.55
CA GLU A 334 -23.47 -8.58 -13.90
C GLU A 334 -23.38 -7.12 -13.46
N LYS A 335 -22.56 -6.83 -12.44
CA LYS A 335 -22.31 -5.47 -11.93
C LYS A 335 -21.18 -4.74 -12.65
N LEU A 336 -20.54 -5.38 -13.63
CA LEU A 336 -19.47 -4.76 -14.40
C LEU A 336 -20.00 -3.53 -15.14
N HIS A 337 -21.08 -3.70 -15.89
CA HIS A 337 -21.68 -2.64 -16.69
C HIS A 337 -22.83 -1.97 -15.93
N ILE A 338 -22.70 -0.66 -15.72
CA ILE A 338 -23.75 0.18 -15.13
C ILE A 338 -24.22 1.13 -16.22
N PHE A 339 -25.53 1.21 -16.46
CA PHE A 339 -26.13 1.99 -17.55
C PHE A 339 -26.77 3.29 -17.05
#